data_AF-A0AAV0PVY3-F1
#
_entry.id   AF-A0AAV0PVY3-F1
#
_cell.length_a   1.000
_cell.length_b   1.000
_cell.length_c   1.000
_cell.angle_alpha   90.00
_cell.angle_beta   90.00
_cell.angle_gamma   90.00
#
_symmetry.space_group_name_H-M   'P 1'
#
loop_
_entity.id
_entity.type
_entity.pdbx_description
1 polymer ?
#
loop_
_entity_poly.entity_id
_entity_poly.type
_entity_poly.pdbx_seq_one_letter_code
_entity_poly.pdbx_strand_id
1 'polypeptide(L)'
;MIRFFGYSGETLGFKDFIPPFASNPDDRQILVGVNYASGSAGILVQSGKQGGDNVDLSKQLRNHKVTVSRIVKKLGSKKAAFEHLGQCLYICNMGNNDYINNYILPQSTAIRSQYNPAQFAALLVARYSAQIKRMYELGARKVALAGISNIGCTPSLIATVGTNGAPCVTSVNQLVAPFNIGLKSLISQLKSAHPDAKFGYLDTIRAGILASQVSQSLR
;
A
#
# COMPACT_ATOMS: atom_id res chain seq x y z
N MET A 1 3.90 -15.13 8.60
CA MET A 1 3.86 -13.84 9.32
C MET A 1 3.70 -12.72 8.31
N ILE A 2 2.71 -11.85 8.50
CA ILE A 2 2.28 -10.88 7.48
C ILE A 2 2.06 -9.51 8.10
N ARG A 3 2.42 -8.48 7.35
CA ARG A 3 2.25 -7.07 7.70
C ARG A 3 1.50 -6.36 6.59
N PHE A 4 0.36 -5.76 6.93
CA PHE A 4 -0.53 -5.12 5.96
C PHE A 4 -0.46 -3.60 6.05
N PHE A 5 -0.48 -2.98 4.87
CA PHE A 5 -0.58 -1.54 4.67
C PHE A 5 -1.67 -1.30 3.60
N GLY A 6 -2.72 -0.55 3.93
CA GLY A 6 -3.75 -0.13 2.97
C GLY A 6 -4.91 -1.10 2.64
N TYR A 7 -5.15 -2.15 3.43
CA TYR A 7 -6.39 -2.96 3.43
C TYR A 7 -6.92 -3.19 4.86
N SER A 8 -8.24 -3.11 5.09
CA SER A 8 -8.83 -3.72 6.28
C SER A 8 -8.58 -5.24 6.26
N GLY A 9 -8.28 -5.83 7.41
CA GLY A 9 -7.58 -7.13 7.52
C GLY A 9 -8.33 -8.37 7.01
N GLU A 10 -9.53 -8.23 6.46
CA GLU A 10 -10.43 -9.34 6.12
C GLU A 10 -10.32 -9.78 4.64
N THR A 11 -9.65 -9.01 3.78
CA THR A 11 -9.84 -9.13 2.32
C THR A 11 -8.83 -10.04 1.59
N LEU A 12 -7.97 -10.78 2.28
CA LEU A 12 -6.80 -11.43 1.66
C LEU A 12 -6.77 -12.97 1.75
N GLY A 13 -7.81 -13.59 2.32
CA GLY A 13 -7.93 -15.05 2.37
C GLY A 13 -6.93 -15.75 3.28
N PHE A 14 -6.25 -15.01 4.17
CA PHE A 14 -5.45 -15.60 5.23
C PHE A 14 -6.39 -16.15 6.32
N LYS A 15 -6.17 -17.42 6.69
CA LYS A 15 -6.99 -18.10 7.69
C LYS A 15 -6.84 -17.50 9.10
N ASP A 16 -5.71 -16.86 9.37
CA ASP A 16 -5.39 -16.29 10.67
C ASP A 16 -5.62 -14.77 10.68
N PHE A 17 -6.37 -14.30 11.67
CA PHE A 17 -6.61 -12.88 11.91
C PHE A 17 -5.30 -12.16 12.26
N ILE A 18 -4.97 -11.09 11.52
CA ILE A 18 -3.82 -10.23 11.82
C ILE A 18 -4.31 -8.96 12.53
N PRO A 19 -3.94 -8.73 13.80
CA PRO A 19 -4.53 -7.66 14.60
C PRO A 19 -4.13 -6.28 14.06
N PRO A 20 -5.05 -5.29 14.09
CA PRO A 20 -4.72 -3.93 13.76
C PRO A 20 -3.76 -3.34 14.79
N PHE A 21 -2.83 -2.48 14.37
CA PHE A 21 -1.94 -1.78 15.28
C PHE A 21 -2.72 -0.96 16.34
N ALA A 22 -3.88 -0.42 15.94
CA ALA A 22 -4.74 0.37 16.81
C ALA A 22 -5.34 -0.41 18.00
N SER A 23 -5.42 -1.75 17.93
CA SER A 23 -5.89 -2.56 19.06
C SER A 23 -4.82 -2.84 20.12
N ASN A 24 -3.64 -2.22 19.98
CA ASN A 24 -2.47 -2.41 20.86
C ASN A 24 -2.12 -3.90 21.07
N PRO A 25 -1.81 -4.67 20.00
CA PRO A 25 -1.50 -6.08 20.12
C PRO A 25 -0.31 -6.34 21.03
N ASP A 26 -0.33 -7.46 21.76
CA ASP A 26 0.74 -7.86 22.67
C ASP A 26 2.02 -8.33 21.94
N ASP A 27 3.07 -8.60 22.69
CA ASP A 27 4.38 -8.97 22.12
C ASP A 27 4.37 -10.31 21.36
N ARG A 28 3.46 -11.23 21.69
CA ARG A 28 3.30 -12.51 20.96
C ARG A 28 2.59 -12.26 19.63
N GLN A 29 1.54 -11.43 19.65
CA GLN A 29 0.77 -11.06 18.47
C GLN A 29 1.62 -10.30 17.45
N ILE A 30 2.43 -9.31 17.87
CA ILE A 30 3.27 -8.53 16.94
C ILE A 30 4.35 -9.35 16.23
N LEU A 31 4.78 -10.47 16.83
CA LEU A 31 5.71 -11.41 16.23
C LEU A 31 5.04 -12.14 15.07
N VAL A 32 3.76 -12.51 15.20
CA VAL A 32 2.97 -13.18 14.14
C VAL A 32 2.63 -12.22 12.99
N GLY A 33 2.19 -11.00 13.29
CA GLY A 33 1.81 -10.02 12.28
C GLY A 33 1.08 -8.81 12.85
N VAL A 34 1.02 -7.73 12.08
CA VAL A 34 0.29 -6.51 12.45
C VAL A 34 -0.29 -5.87 11.19
N ASN A 35 -1.54 -5.42 11.26
CA ASN A 35 -2.18 -4.62 10.22
C ASN A 35 -2.07 -3.13 10.57
N TYR A 36 -1.40 -2.35 9.72
CA TYR A 36 -1.24 -0.91 9.89
C TYR A 36 -2.23 -0.09 9.04
N ALA A 37 -3.05 -0.75 8.22
CA ALA A 37 -3.96 -0.08 7.31
C ALA A 37 -4.97 0.79 8.03
N SER A 38 -5.36 1.87 7.34
CA SER A 38 -6.41 2.79 7.75
C SER A 38 -7.29 3.05 6.55
N GLY A 39 -8.61 3.15 6.79
CA GLY A 39 -9.57 3.60 5.79
C GLY A 39 -9.13 4.95 5.20
N SER A 40 -9.39 5.13 3.90
CA SER A 40 -9.10 6.35 3.13
C SER A 40 -7.63 6.81 3.10
N ALA A 41 -6.69 6.04 3.66
CA ALA A 41 -5.27 6.40 3.66
C ALA A 41 -4.66 6.32 2.26
N GLY A 42 -3.66 7.15 2.02
CA GLY A 42 -2.90 7.16 0.77
C GLY A 42 -1.39 7.28 0.99
N ILE A 43 -0.68 7.37 -0.13
CA ILE A 43 0.75 7.69 -0.23
C ILE A 43 1.00 9.11 0.31
N LEU A 44 0.12 10.04 -0.08
CA LEU A 44 0.15 11.44 0.33
C LEU A 44 -0.59 11.65 1.66
N VAL A 45 -0.11 12.62 2.45
CA VAL A 45 -0.69 12.95 3.76
C VAL A 45 -2.09 13.56 3.65
N GLN A 46 -2.39 14.22 2.53
CA GLN A 46 -3.67 14.87 2.26
C GLN A 46 -4.79 13.88 1.88
N SER A 47 -4.42 12.68 1.44
CA SER A 47 -5.37 11.69 0.92
C SER A 47 -6.44 11.33 1.94
N GLY A 48 -7.70 11.55 1.57
CA GLY A 48 -8.87 11.12 2.36
C GLY A 48 -9.14 11.94 3.61
N LYS A 49 -8.46 13.08 3.82
CA LYS A 49 -8.60 13.92 5.01
C LYS A 49 -9.94 14.63 5.13
N GLN A 50 -10.66 14.79 4.03
CA GLN A 50 -12.02 15.34 4.03
C GLN A 50 -13.05 14.43 4.70
N GLY A 51 -12.75 13.13 4.83
CA GLY A 51 -13.59 12.16 5.54
C GLY A 51 -13.27 12.02 7.03
N GLY A 52 -12.41 12.89 7.56
CA GLY A 52 -11.92 12.83 8.93
C GLY A 52 -10.49 12.29 9.05
N ASP A 53 -10.16 11.85 10.26
CA ASP A 53 -8.79 11.45 10.55
C ASP A 53 -8.43 10.08 9.97
N ASN A 54 -7.17 9.94 9.58
CA ASN A 54 -6.64 8.71 8.99
C ASN A 54 -5.13 8.60 9.24
N VAL A 55 -4.64 7.37 9.05
CA VAL A 55 -3.24 6.98 9.18
C VAL A 55 -2.65 6.82 7.78
N ASP A 56 -2.15 7.90 7.18
CA ASP A 56 -1.42 7.87 5.89
C ASP A 56 -0.21 6.93 5.93
N LEU A 57 0.30 6.49 4.77
CA LEU A 57 1.39 5.51 4.73
C LEU A 57 2.62 5.92 5.55
N SER A 58 2.93 7.22 5.64
CA SER A 58 4.06 7.69 6.46
C SER A 58 3.78 7.49 7.95
N LYS A 59 2.54 7.71 8.41
CA LYS A 59 2.11 7.35 9.78
C LYS A 59 2.12 5.84 10.00
N GLN A 60 1.67 5.05 9.03
CA GLN A 60 1.70 3.58 9.12
C GLN A 60 3.13 3.06 9.29
N LEU A 61 4.11 3.64 8.58
CA LEU A 61 5.52 3.32 8.75
C LEU A 61 6.09 3.75 10.12
N ARG A 62 5.59 4.84 10.71
CA ARG A 62 5.94 5.21 12.10
C ARG A 62 5.41 4.18 13.10
N ASN A 63 4.16 3.73 12.94
CA ASN A 63 3.58 2.66 13.74
C ASN A 63 4.36 1.35 13.57
N HIS A 64 4.80 1.05 12.35
CA HIS A 64 5.68 -0.09 12.10
C HIS A 64 7.01 0.04 12.83
N LYS A 65 7.64 1.22 12.82
CA LYS A 65 8.88 1.46 13.57
C LYS A 65 8.71 1.20 15.07
N VAL A 66 7.57 1.56 15.67
CA VAL A 66 7.25 1.23 17.08
C VAL A 66 7.21 -0.29 17.27
N THR A 67 6.58 -1.01 16.34
CA THR A 67 6.53 -2.48 16.37
C THR A 67 7.92 -3.11 16.24
N VAL A 68 8.77 -2.57 15.36
CA VAL A 68 10.17 -3.01 15.23
C VAL A 68 10.92 -2.84 16.54
N SER A 69 10.79 -1.69 17.21
CA SER A 69 11.41 -1.46 18.52
C SER A 69 10.95 -2.46 19.59
N ARG A 70 9.66 -2.82 19.61
CA ARG A 70 9.13 -3.85 20.50
C ARG A 70 9.71 -5.24 20.19
N ILE A 71 9.83 -5.59 18.91
CA ILE A 71 10.43 -6.87 18.48
C ILE A 71 11.92 -6.92 18.85
N VAL A 72 12.67 -5.83 18.69
CA VAL A 72 14.07 -5.74 19.14
C VAL A 72 14.18 -6.01 20.63
N LYS A 73 13.33 -5.38 21.45
CA LYS A 73 13.30 -5.62 22.90
C LYS A 73 12.96 -7.08 23.22
N LYS A 74 11.99 -7.66 22.51
CA LYS A 74 11.52 -9.02 22.75
C LYS A 74 12.53 -10.10 22.34
N LEU A 75 13.26 -9.89 21.25
CA LEU A 75 14.24 -10.84 20.70
C LEU A 75 15.68 -10.56 21.15
N GLY A 76 15.89 -9.53 21.97
CA GLY A 76 17.17 -9.24 22.62
C GLY A 76 18.24 -8.57 21.75
N SER A 77 18.04 -8.45 20.44
CA SER A 77 18.98 -7.73 19.57
C SER A 77 18.35 -7.22 18.28
N LYS A 78 18.97 -6.19 17.69
CA LYS A 78 18.59 -5.69 16.36
C LYS A 78 18.79 -6.75 15.27
N LYS A 79 19.84 -7.57 15.38
CA LYS A 79 20.14 -8.65 14.43
C LYS A 79 19.01 -9.67 14.41
N ALA A 80 18.65 -10.24 15.56
CA ALA A 80 17.57 -11.22 15.66
C ALA A 80 16.21 -10.65 15.18
N ALA A 81 15.93 -9.39 15.50
CA ALA A 81 14.74 -8.71 15.00
C ALA A 81 14.72 -8.57 13.48
N PHE A 82 15.84 -8.20 12.87
CA PHE A 82 15.91 -8.01 11.41
C PHE A 82 15.89 -9.34 10.67
N GLU A 83 16.47 -10.40 11.23
CA GLU A 83 16.32 -11.78 10.73
C GLU A 83 14.85 -12.21 10.74
N HIS A 84 14.13 -11.97 11.85
CA HIS A 84 12.69 -12.25 11.96
C HIS A 84 11.84 -11.43 10.97
N LEU A 85 12.09 -10.13 10.88
CA LEU A 85 11.38 -9.22 9.97
C LEU A 85 11.65 -9.55 8.51
N GLY A 86 12.87 -10.00 8.17
CA GLY A 86 13.22 -10.46 6.83
C GLY A 86 12.44 -11.69 6.38
N GLN A 87 11.92 -12.49 7.31
CA GLN A 87 11.02 -13.60 7.00
C GLN A 87 9.56 -13.18 6.79
N CYS A 88 9.16 -12.00 7.26
CA CYS A 88 7.80 -11.50 7.16
C CYS A 88 7.46 -11.07 5.73
N LEU A 89 6.20 -11.30 5.34
CA LEU A 89 5.62 -10.75 4.12
C LEU A 89 5.00 -9.38 4.40
N TYR A 90 5.35 -8.38 3.58
CA TYR A 90 4.80 -7.04 3.63
C TYR A 90 3.92 -6.83 2.40
N ILE A 91 2.63 -6.52 2.59
CA ILE A 91 1.71 -6.23 1.50
C ILE A 91 1.26 -4.78 1.61
N CYS A 92 1.50 -4.00 0.56
CA CYS A 92 1.16 -2.58 0.50
C CYS A 92 0.18 -2.29 -0.65
N ASN A 93 -1.00 -1.81 -0.32
CA ASN A 93 -2.02 -1.37 -1.27
C ASN A 93 -2.29 0.12 -1.09
N MET A 94 -1.65 0.95 -1.91
CA MET A 94 -1.71 2.41 -1.82
C MET A 94 -1.87 3.01 -3.22
N GLY A 95 -2.36 4.25 -3.29
CA GLY A 95 -2.60 4.96 -4.55
C GLY A 95 -4.08 5.14 -4.90
N ASN A 96 -4.95 4.16 -4.59
CA ASN A 96 -6.38 4.25 -4.91
C ASN A 96 -7.02 5.53 -4.33
N ASN A 97 -6.79 5.79 -3.03
CA ASN A 97 -7.32 6.97 -2.35
C ASN A 97 -6.63 8.27 -2.76
N ASP A 98 -5.37 8.22 -3.21
CA ASP A 98 -4.66 9.40 -3.71
C ASP A 98 -5.32 9.91 -4.99
N TYR A 99 -5.72 9.01 -5.89
CA TYR A 99 -6.46 9.39 -7.10
C TYR A 99 -7.89 9.83 -6.80
N ILE A 100 -8.65 9.02 -6.04
CA ILE A 100 -10.06 9.33 -5.74
C ILE A 100 -10.16 10.69 -5.04
N ASN A 101 -9.43 10.88 -3.95
CA ASN A 101 -9.64 12.02 -3.05
C ASN A 101 -8.84 13.26 -3.43
N ASN A 102 -7.75 13.13 -4.19
CA ASN A 102 -6.90 14.28 -4.51
C ASN A 102 -6.82 14.60 -6.00
N TYR A 103 -7.30 13.74 -6.90
CA TYR A 103 -7.16 14.00 -8.34
C TYR A 103 -8.49 13.97 -9.10
N ILE A 104 -9.41 13.08 -8.74
CA ILE A 104 -10.62 12.81 -9.55
C ILE A 104 -11.84 13.56 -9.01
N LEU A 105 -12.12 13.47 -7.72
CA LEU A 105 -13.36 14.06 -7.19
C LEU A 105 -13.39 15.60 -7.35
N PRO A 106 -14.58 16.21 -7.54
CA PRO A 106 -14.69 17.63 -7.88
C PRO A 106 -13.99 18.59 -6.91
N GLN A 107 -14.04 18.28 -5.61
CA GLN A 107 -13.39 19.05 -4.55
C GLN A 107 -11.86 19.03 -4.61
N SER A 108 -11.27 18.15 -5.42
CA SER A 108 -9.82 17.92 -5.49
C SER A 108 -9.12 18.85 -6.50
N THR A 109 -9.42 20.15 -6.45
CA THR A 109 -8.96 21.13 -7.45
C THR A 109 -7.47 21.48 -7.32
N ALA A 110 -6.95 21.55 -6.08
CA ALA A 110 -5.61 22.05 -5.81
C ALA A 110 -4.48 21.22 -6.42
N ILE A 111 -4.61 19.89 -6.43
CA ILE A 111 -3.61 18.99 -7.03
C ILE A 111 -3.79 18.95 -8.55
N ARG A 112 -5.04 18.90 -9.03
CA ARG A 112 -5.35 18.83 -10.47
C ARG A 112 -4.90 20.10 -11.23
N SER A 113 -4.87 21.25 -10.56
CA SER A 113 -4.36 22.50 -11.14
C SER A 113 -2.84 22.54 -11.23
N GLN A 114 -2.12 21.74 -10.44
CA GLN A 114 -0.66 21.73 -10.39
C GLN A 114 -0.04 20.61 -11.22
N TYR A 115 -0.75 19.49 -11.38
CA TYR A 115 -0.22 18.29 -12.01
C TYR A 115 -1.18 17.78 -13.07
N ASN A 116 -0.65 17.50 -14.26
CA ASN A 116 -1.33 16.65 -15.23
C ASN A 116 -1.28 15.17 -14.80
N PRO A 117 -2.01 14.25 -15.45
CA PRO A 117 -2.12 12.87 -14.99
C PRO A 117 -0.76 12.14 -14.89
N ALA A 118 0.14 12.38 -15.84
CA ALA A 118 1.46 11.77 -15.86
C ALA A 118 2.36 12.33 -14.74
N GLN A 119 2.32 13.64 -14.51
CA GLN A 119 3.06 14.29 -13.43
C GLN A 119 2.56 13.83 -12.05
N PHE A 120 1.25 13.67 -11.88
CA PHE A 120 0.69 13.18 -10.63
C PHE A 120 1.09 11.71 -10.37
N ALA A 121 1.06 10.86 -11.39
CA ALA A 121 1.58 9.50 -11.28
C ALA A 121 3.06 9.47 -10.87
N ALA A 122 3.89 10.31 -11.50
CA ALA A 122 5.32 10.42 -11.18
C ALA A 122 5.55 10.89 -9.73
N LEU A 123 4.78 11.88 -9.26
CA LEU A 123 4.81 12.35 -7.87
C LEU A 123 4.51 11.20 -6.91
N LEU A 124 3.43 10.45 -7.15
CA LEU A 124 3.05 9.33 -6.29
C LEU A 124 4.11 8.24 -6.27
N VAL A 125 4.66 7.86 -7.43
CA VAL A 125 5.73 6.84 -7.52
C VAL A 125 6.99 7.29 -6.78
N ALA A 126 7.38 8.56 -6.90
CA ALA A 126 8.55 9.09 -6.20
C ALA A 126 8.35 9.07 -4.66
N ARG A 127 7.18 9.48 -4.18
CA ARG A 127 6.84 9.43 -2.75
C ARG A 127 6.78 7.99 -2.23
N TYR A 128 6.17 7.10 -3.01
CA TYR A 128 6.05 5.70 -2.63
C TYR A 128 7.41 5.02 -2.60
N SER A 129 8.31 5.32 -3.54
CA SER A 129 9.70 4.85 -3.55
C SER A 129 10.41 5.16 -2.23
N ALA A 130 10.33 6.41 -1.75
CA ALA A 130 10.94 6.80 -0.48
C ALA A 130 10.35 6.04 0.71
N GLN A 131 9.04 5.82 0.72
CA GLN A 131 8.34 5.08 1.78
C GLN A 131 8.72 3.58 1.77
N ILE A 132 8.85 2.95 0.60
CA ILE A 132 9.28 1.54 0.48
C ILE A 132 10.75 1.37 0.86
N LYS A 133 11.63 2.31 0.50
CA LYS A 133 13.03 2.32 0.97
C LYS A 133 13.10 2.37 2.50
N ARG A 134 12.27 3.20 3.13
CA ARG A 134 12.16 3.24 4.60
C ARG A 134 11.65 1.94 5.21
N MET A 135 10.73 1.25 4.54
CA MET A 135 10.27 -0.08 4.95
C MET A 135 11.41 -1.11 4.91
N TYR A 136 12.23 -1.07 3.85
CA TYR A 136 13.42 -1.91 3.72
C TYR A 136 14.48 -1.62 4.82
N GLU A 137 14.72 -0.34 5.14
CA GLU A 137 15.59 0.09 6.25
C GLU A 137 15.09 -0.41 7.62
N LEU A 138 13.79 -0.65 7.75
CA LEU A 138 13.15 -1.22 8.94
C LEU A 138 13.15 -2.76 8.97
N GLY A 139 13.88 -3.41 8.07
CA GLY A 139 14.08 -4.87 8.08
C GLY A 139 13.17 -5.66 7.14
N ALA A 140 12.34 -5.00 6.32
CA ALA A 140 11.54 -5.71 5.34
C ALA A 140 12.42 -6.31 4.23
N ARG A 141 12.16 -7.58 3.87
CA ARG A 141 12.85 -8.28 2.77
C ARG A 141 11.92 -8.98 1.79
N LYS A 142 10.63 -9.13 2.09
CA LYS A 142 9.63 -9.70 1.16
C LYS A 142 8.47 -8.71 1.05
N VAL A 143 8.46 -7.89 0.00
CA VAL A 143 7.52 -6.77 -0.15
C VAL A 143 6.71 -6.94 -1.42
N ALA A 144 5.38 -6.99 -1.30
CA ALA A 144 4.46 -7.00 -2.42
C ALA A 144 3.72 -5.65 -2.49
N LEU A 145 3.81 -4.98 -3.64
CA LEU A 145 3.16 -3.71 -3.90
C LEU A 145 1.98 -3.95 -4.85
N ALA A 146 0.79 -3.61 -4.41
CA ALA A 146 -0.42 -3.73 -5.21
C ALA A 146 -0.58 -2.51 -6.12
N GLY A 147 -0.88 -2.77 -7.39
CA GLY A 147 -1.31 -1.74 -8.34
C GLY A 147 -2.67 -1.16 -7.96
N ILE A 148 -2.96 0.03 -8.47
CA ILE A 148 -4.29 0.62 -8.40
C ILE A 148 -5.26 -0.25 -9.20
N SER A 149 -6.38 -0.57 -8.57
CA SER A 149 -7.45 -1.39 -9.14
C SER A 149 -8.30 -0.60 -10.14
N ASN A 150 -9.36 -1.21 -10.68
CA ASN A 150 -10.35 -0.48 -11.49
C ASN A 150 -11.19 0.46 -10.62
N ILE A 151 -10.59 1.55 -10.13
CA ILE A 151 -11.26 2.50 -9.23
C ILE A 151 -12.44 3.21 -9.90
N GLY A 152 -12.53 3.21 -11.24
CA GLY A 152 -13.72 3.67 -11.96
C GLY A 152 -14.97 2.84 -11.69
N CYS A 153 -14.84 1.66 -11.09
CA CYS A 153 -15.96 0.85 -10.61
C CYS A 153 -16.41 1.20 -9.17
N THR A 154 -15.75 2.17 -8.53
CA THR A 154 -16.12 2.61 -7.18
C THR A 154 -17.47 3.32 -7.23
N PRO A 155 -18.44 2.99 -6.35
CA PRO A 155 -19.77 3.61 -6.37
C PRO A 155 -19.76 5.14 -6.36
N SER A 156 -18.85 5.77 -5.60
CA SER A 156 -18.71 7.23 -5.54
C SER A 156 -18.29 7.83 -6.88
N LEU A 157 -17.42 7.16 -7.64
CA LEU A 157 -16.97 7.62 -8.95
C LEU A 157 -18.01 7.38 -10.03
N ILE A 158 -18.74 6.25 -9.97
CA ILE A 158 -19.91 5.99 -10.82
C ILE A 158 -20.94 7.12 -10.66
N ALA A 159 -21.28 7.46 -9.41
CA ALA A 159 -22.28 8.49 -9.11
C ALA A 159 -21.82 9.91 -9.51
N THR A 160 -20.53 10.22 -9.37
CA THR A 160 -20.03 11.59 -9.55
C THR A 160 -19.58 11.89 -10.98
N VAL A 161 -18.93 10.93 -11.66
CA VAL A 161 -18.37 11.12 -13.01
C VAL A 161 -19.33 10.59 -14.09
N GLY A 162 -20.10 9.56 -13.78
CA GLY A 162 -20.95 8.86 -14.75
C GLY A 162 -20.17 7.86 -15.60
N THR A 163 -20.86 6.79 -16.03
CA THR A 163 -20.25 5.68 -16.79
C THR A 163 -20.52 5.72 -18.29
N ASN A 164 -21.39 6.62 -18.75
CA ASN A 164 -21.84 6.70 -20.15
C ASN A 164 -22.34 5.35 -20.70
N GLY A 165 -23.11 4.62 -19.88
CA GLY A 165 -23.67 3.31 -20.25
C GLY A 165 -22.72 2.12 -20.07
N ALA A 166 -21.46 2.34 -19.69
CA ALA A 166 -20.53 1.27 -19.34
C ALA A 166 -20.74 0.77 -17.88
N PRO A 167 -20.22 -0.41 -17.52
CA PRO A 167 -20.26 -0.89 -16.12
C PRO A 167 -19.42 -0.06 -15.14
N CYS A 168 -18.35 0.58 -15.62
CA CYS A 168 -17.44 1.40 -14.81
C CYS A 168 -17.02 2.65 -15.59
N VAL A 169 -16.47 3.65 -14.89
CA VAL A 169 -15.93 4.88 -15.50
C VAL A 169 -14.59 4.58 -16.20
N THR A 170 -14.65 4.27 -17.50
CA THR A 170 -13.47 3.84 -18.30
C THR A 170 -12.33 4.85 -18.32
N SER A 171 -12.67 6.15 -18.43
CA SER A 171 -11.68 7.24 -18.44
C SER A 171 -10.86 7.28 -17.15
N VAL A 172 -11.48 6.99 -16.00
CA VAL A 172 -10.81 6.90 -14.71
C VAL A 172 -9.86 5.71 -14.65
N ASN A 173 -10.26 4.54 -15.17
CA ASN A 173 -9.39 3.36 -15.20
C ASN A 173 -8.16 3.58 -16.11
N GLN A 174 -8.31 4.35 -17.18
CA GLN A 174 -7.17 4.74 -18.04
C GLN A 174 -6.27 5.76 -17.36
N LEU A 175 -6.84 6.71 -16.62
CA LEU A 175 -6.13 7.79 -15.94
C LEU A 175 -5.11 7.30 -14.89
N VAL A 176 -5.33 6.13 -14.29
CA VAL A 176 -4.42 5.54 -13.29
C VAL A 176 -3.31 4.67 -13.89
N ALA A 177 -3.39 4.33 -15.19
CA ALA A 177 -2.42 3.43 -15.85
C ALA A 177 -0.96 3.90 -15.73
N PRO A 178 -0.63 5.22 -15.85
CA PRO A 178 0.75 5.69 -15.68
C PRO A 178 1.34 5.35 -14.30
N PHE A 179 0.52 5.36 -13.24
CA PHE A 179 0.99 4.97 -11.90
C PHE A 179 1.35 3.48 -11.85
N ASN A 180 0.50 2.60 -12.39
CA ASN A 180 0.78 1.16 -12.40
C ASN A 180 2.03 0.81 -13.23
N ILE A 181 2.27 1.53 -14.34
CA ILE A 181 3.51 1.41 -15.13
C ILE A 181 4.71 1.87 -14.30
N GLY A 182 4.62 3.04 -13.67
CA GLY A 182 5.68 3.57 -12.81
C GLY A 182 5.97 2.69 -11.60
N LEU A 183 4.95 2.05 -11.02
CA LEU A 183 5.10 1.11 -9.91
C LEU A 183 5.87 -0.15 -10.34
N LYS A 184 5.59 -0.71 -11.52
CA LYS A 184 6.36 -1.83 -12.06
C LYS A 184 7.83 -1.45 -12.29
N SER A 185 8.08 -0.24 -12.82
CA SER A 185 9.45 0.27 -12.97
C SER A 185 10.16 0.41 -11.63
N LEU A 186 9.48 0.97 -10.62
CA LEU A 186 10.00 1.07 -9.25
C LEU A 186 10.35 -0.31 -8.66
N ILE A 187 9.51 -1.32 -8.87
CA ILE A 187 9.78 -2.69 -8.40
C ILE A 187 11.05 -3.24 -9.06
N SER A 188 11.22 -3.06 -10.37
CA SER A 188 12.45 -3.47 -11.06
C SER A 188 13.69 -2.78 -10.49
N GLN A 189 13.60 -1.46 -10.24
CA GLN A 189 14.69 -0.70 -9.62
C GLN A 189 15.03 -1.19 -8.21
N LEU A 190 14.01 -1.48 -7.39
CA LEU A 190 14.18 -2.01 -6.04
C LEU A 190 14.84 -3.40 -6.04
N LYS A 191 14.46 -4.28 -6.97
CA LYS A 191 15.10 -5.60 -7.15
C LYS A 191 16.59 -5.46 -7.47
N SER A 192 16.95 -4.55 -8.39
CA SER A 192 18.35 -4.31 -8.75
C SER A 192 19.14 -3.68 -7.61
N ALA A 193 18.55 -2.76 -6.85
CA ALA A 193 19.23 -2.04 -5.77
C ALA A 193 19.39 -2.88 -4.49
N HIS A 194 18.57 -3.90 -4.28
CA HIS A 194 18.51 -4.67 -3.04
C HIS A 194 18.42 -6.18 -3.33
N PRO A 195 19.53 -6.81 -3.76
CA PRO A 195 19.55 -8.23 -4.12
C PRO A 195 19.26 -9.18 -2.95
N ASP A 196 19.36 -8.71 -1.71
CA ASP A 196 18.99 -9.43 -0.48
C ASP A 196 17.48 -9.40 -0.18
N ALA A 197 16.68 -8.70 -1.00
CA ALA A 197 15.24 -8.56 -0.84
C ALA A 197 14.45 -8.96 -2.10
N LYS A 198 13.20 -9.37 -1.88
CA LYS A 198 12.23 -9.71 -2.92
C LYS A 198 11.13 -8.68 -2.97
N PHE A 199 10.92 -8.11 -4.16
CA PHE A 199 9.85 -7.17 -4.44
C PHE A 199 8.89 -7.74 -5.48
N GLY A 200 7.58 -7.69 -5.22
CA GLY A 200 6.54 -8.26 -6.07
C GLY A 200 5.51 -7.22 -6.48
N TYR A 201 4.94 -7.38 -7.67
CA TYR A 201 3.79 -6.60 -8.15
C TYR A 201 2.51 -7.44 -7.97
N LEU A 202 1.50 -6.89 -7.31
CA LEU A 202 0.17 -7.53 -7.24
C LEU A 202 -0.77 -6.84 -8.24
N ASP A 203 -1.25 -7.62 -9.21
CA ASP A 203 -2.21 -7.15 -10.21
C ASP A 203 -3.63 -7.25 -9.64
N THR A 204 -4.12 -6.13 -9.11
CA THR A 204 -5.45 -5.99 -8.52
C THR A 204 -6.58 -5.90 -9.55
N ILE A 205 -6.26 -5.69 -10.84
CA ILE A 205 -7.27 -5.62 -11.92
C ILE A 205 -7.73 -7.03 -12.30
N ARG A 206 -6.83 -8.01 -12.22
CA ARG A 206 -7.08 -9.41 -12.61
C ARG A 206 -7.30 -10.36 -11.43
N ALA A 207 -7.29 -9.87 -10.19
CA ALA A 207 -7.18 -10.72 -9.01
C ALA A 207 -8.51 -11.39 -8.61
N GLY A 208 -8.74 -12.58 -9.15
CA GLY A 208 -9.26 -13.68 -8.33
C GLY A 208 -8.11 -14.25 -7.49
N ILE A 209 -8.15 -14.01 -6.18
CA ILE A 209 -7.27 -14.58 -5.14
C ILE A 209 -5.83 -14.03 -5.11
N LEU A 210 -5.62 -13.02 -4.26
CA LEU A 210 -4.33 -12.37 -3.99
C LEU A 210 -3.24 -13.32 -3.43
N ALA A 211 -3.63 -14.43 -2.79
CA ALA A 211 -2.69 -15.38 -2.17
C ALA A 211 -1.81 -16.12 -3.20
N SER A 212 -2.34 -16.46 -4.38
CA SER A 212 -1.58 -17.16 -5.43
C SER A 212 -0.57 -16.22 -6.10
N GLN A 213 -0.96 -14.97 -6.34
CA GLN A 213 -0.09 -13.93 -6.92
C GLN A 213 1.07 -13.55 -6.00
N VAL A 214 0.82 -13.51 -4.68
CA VAL A 214 1.87 -13.26 -3.67
C VAL A 214 2.94 -14.35 -3.71
N SER A 215 2.53 -15.63 -3.79
CA SER A 215 3.50 -16.75 -3.89
C SER A 215 4.32 -16.69 -5.17
N GLN A 216 3.70 -16.37 -6.32
CA GLN A 216 4.43 -16.26 -7.59
C GLN A 216 5.38 -15.05 -7.63
N SER A 217 4.97 -13.92 -7.05
CA SER A 217 5.71 -12.66 -7.15
C SER A 217 6.92 -12.56 -6.21
N LEU A 218 7.03 -13.47 -5.24
CA LEU A 218 8.08 -13.51 -4.21
C LEU A 218 8.84 -14.85 -4.16
N ARG A 219 8.65 -15.70 -5.18
CA ARG A 219 9.53 -16.86 -5.43
C ARG A 219 10.92 -16.39 -5.84
#